data_AF-A0A2Z4V1Q3-F1
#
_entry.id   AF-A0A2Z4V1Q3-F1
#
_cell.length_a   1.000
_cell.length_b   1.000
_cell.length_c   1.000
_cell.angle_alpha   90.00
_cell.angle_beta   90.00
_cell.angle_gamma   90.00
#
_symmetry.space_group_name_H-M   'P 1'
#
loop_
_entity.id
_entity.type
_entity.pdbx_description
1 polymer ?
#
loop_
_entity_poly.entity_id
_entity_poly.type
_entity_poly.pdbx_seq_one_letter_code
_entity_poly.pdbx_strand_id
1 'polypeptide(L)'
;MRPWRTPPRVTVRSGPYASPNPAGSVYAHQEDVLGATVYQVPPVTRGGSAEEQTYAARCAPGSAAFWYSPALYGTLASGGTERPLEDRMAGVLPLGEVPASGVLDVTVRTRTQNATAGEHPVGCLDRAALDRAVGRLTATGATDVAAGGHTIGATLPKGSAGTAVFAMTDVPGWQCTAGGKTAAPVPFHGLVSVPLPPGADRVSCSFTPKGLAPGLAGAALSLLALASATVASLRRRRVRT
;
A
#
# COMPACT_ATOMS: atom_id res chain seq x y z
N MET A 1 16.91 -0.98 19.28
CA MET A 1 15.97 -1.00 18.13
C MET A 1 16.77 -1.04 16.85
N ARG A 2 16.65 -2.09 16.02
CA ARG A 2 17.28 -2.11 14.69
C ARG A 2 16.42 -1.25 13.75
N PRO A 3 17.00 -0.31 12.98
CA PRO A 3 16.23 0.45 12.01
C PRO A 3 15.69 -0.49 10.94
N TRP A 4 14.37 -0.44 10.71
CA TRP A 4 13.74 -1.14 9.60
C TRP A 4 14.34 -0.61 8.30
N ARG A 5 14.86 -1.51 7.45
CA ARG A 5 15.30 -1.13 6.10
C ARG A 5 14.04 -0.87 5.28
N THR A 6 13.76 0.39 4.99
CA THR A 6 12.66 0.72 4.07
C THR A 6 13.07 0.25 2.67
N PRO A 7 12.26 -0.57 1.99
CA PRO A 7 12.54 -0.94 0.61
C PRO A 7 12.59 0.32 -0.28
N PRO A 8 13.29 0.26 -1.42
CA PRO A 8 13.32 1.37 -2.37
C PRO A 8 11.90 1.70 -2.82
N ARG A 9 11.62 2.99 -3.08
CA ARG A 9 10.29 3.46 -3.51
C ARG A 9 9.80 2.81 -4.80
N VAL A 10 10.70 2.20 -5.55
CA VAL A 10 10.40 1.39 -6.73
C VAL A 10 11.05 0.02 -6.54
N THR A 11 10.24 -1.03 -6.57
CA THR A 11 10.67 -2.43 -6.43
C THR A 11 10.34 -3.22 -7.70
N VAL A 12 11.03 -4.34 -7.93
CA VAL A 12 10.76 -5.22 -9.07
C VAL A 12 10.14 -6.52 -8.58
N ARG A 13 8.97 -6.87 -9.12
CA ARG A 13 8.27 -8.14 -8.88
C ARG A 13 8.59 -9.10 -10.01
N SER A 14 9.15 -10.27 -9.69
CA SER A 14 9.54 -11.28 -10.68
C SER A 14 8.35 -12.04 -11.28
N GLY A 15 7.18 -11.99 -10.64
CA GLY A 15 5.96 -12.66 -11.08
C GLY A 15 4.81 -12.46 -10.11
N PRO A 16 3.61 -12.99 -10.43
CA PRO A 16 2.50 -13.00 -9.50
C PRO A 16 2.83 -13.86 -8.28
N TYR A 17 2.27 -13.48 -7.14
CA TYR A 17 2.34 -14.23 -5.91
C TYR A 17 0.95 -14.29 -5.30
N ALA A 18 0.60 -15.46 -4.78
CA ALA A 18 -0.63 -15.67 -4.02
C ALA A 18 -0.24 -16.27 -2.68
N SER A 19 -0.66 -15.61 -1.61
CA SER A 19 -0.49 -16.14 -0.26
C SER A 19 -1.15 -17.51 -0.12
N PRO A 20 -0.52 -18.46 0.60
CA PRO A 20 -1.14 -19.73 0.95
C PRO A 20 -2.13 -19.58 2.12
N ASN A 21 -2.17 -18.43 2.80
CA ASN A 21 -3.09 -18.16 3.90
C ASN A 21 -4.52 -17.91 3.38
N PRO A 22 -5.55 -18.01 4.24
CA PRO A 22 -6.93 -17.83 3.83
C PRO A 22 -7.17 -16.51 3.08
N ALA A 23 -7.78 -16.63 1.89
CA ALA A 23 -8.11 -15.50 1.03
C ALA A 23 -9.06 -14.55 1.77
N GLY A 24 -8.80 -13.24 1.71
CA GLY A 24 -9.59 -12.22 2.41
C GLY A 24 -9.09 -11.89 3.82
N SER A 25 -8.14 -12.65 4.38
CA SER A 25 -7.43 -12.22 5.60
C SER A 25 -6.50 -11.04 5.29
N VAL A 26 -6.36 -10.11 6.25
CA VAL A 26 -5.43 -8.97 6.09
C VAL A 26 -3.98 -9.45 5.89
N TYR A 27 -3.62 -10.58 6.50
CA TYR A 27 -2.30 -11.17 6.43
C TYR A 27 -2.00 -11.72 5.03
N ALA A 28 -2.96 -12.42 4.40
CA ALA A 28 -2.82 -12.85 3.01
C ALA A 28 -2.65 -11.65 2.07
N HIS A 29 -3.46 -10.58 2.24
CA HIS A 29 -3.32 -9.37 1.44
C HIS A 29 -1.96 -8.68 1.60
N GLN A 30 -1.40 -8.64 2.80
CA GLN A 30 -0.06 -8.11 3.02
C GLN A 30 1.02 -8.96 2.33
N GLU A 31 0.90 -10.29 2.37
CA GLU A 31 1.81 -11.21 1.68
C GLU A 31 1.70 -11.12 0.17
N ASP A 32 0.50 -10.93 -0.38
CA ASP A 32 0.26 -10.72 -1.82
C ASP A 32 1.03 -9.49 -2.32
N VAL A 33 0.96 -8.38 -1.58
CA VAL A 33 1.69 -7.14 -1.88
C VAL A 33 3.21 -7.34 -1.74
N LEU A 34 3.64 -8.05 -0.70
CA LEU A 34 5.05 -8.33 -0.41
C LEU A 34 5.67 -9.29 -1.43
N GLY A 35 4.88 -10.23 -1.96
CA GLY A 35 5.34 -11.33 -2.81
C GLY A 35 6.07 -12.44 -2.03
N ALA A 36 5.70 -12.68 -0.78
CA ALA A 36 6.34 -13.69 0.08
C ALA A 36 5.45 -14.11 1.26
N THR A 37 5.56 -15.38 1.66
CA THR A 37 4.93 -15.88 2.88
C THR A 37 5.78 -15.47 4.08
N VAL A 38 5.20 -14.73 5.01
CA VAL A 38 5.84 -14.24 6.24
C VAL A 38 4.96 -14.42 7.48
N TYR A 39 3.68 -14.72 7.30
CA TYR A 39 2.73 -14.97 8.37
C TYR A 39 2.33 -16.44 8.43
N GLN A 40 2.20 -16.94 9.65
CA GLN A 40 1.30 -18.02 10.00
C GLN A 40 -0.05 -17.42 10.40
N VAL A 41 -1.14 -17.85 9.77
CA VAL A 41 -2.51 -17.48 10.17
C VAL A 41 -3.18 -18.69 10.84
N PRO A 42 -3.10 -18.80 12.17
CA PRO A 42 -3.64 -19.97 12.87
C PRO A 42 -5.17 -19.95 12.94
N PRO A 43 -5.82 -21.13 13.06
CA PRO A 43 -7.19 -21.19 13.53
C PRO A 43 -7.28 -20.64 14.95
N VAL A 44 -8.40 -20.01 15.28
CA VAL A 44 -8.68 -19.46 16.61
C VAL A 44 -9.81 -20.23 17.27
N THR A 45 -9.63 -20.56 18.55
CA THR A 45 -10.71 -21.08 19.39
C THR A 45 -11.32 -19.91 20.14
N ARG A 46 -12.61 -19.64 19.88
CA ARG A 46 -13.37 -18.58 20.54
C ARG A 46 -14.08 -19.11 21.78
N GLY A 47 -14.11 -18.31 22.84
CA GLY A 47 -14.89 -18.55 24.05
C GLY A 47 -15.35 -17.25 24.69
N GLY A 48 -15.67 -17.33 25.98
CA GLY A 48 -16.12 -16.18 26.78
C GLY A 48 -17.61 -15.86 26.62
N SER A 49 -17.98 -14.64 27.01
CA SER A 49 -19.33 -14.10 26.92
C SER A 49 -19.49 -13.17 25.71
N ALA A 50 -20.69 -12.63 25.49
CA ALA A 50 -20.93 -11.67 24.41
C ALA A 50 -20.10 -10.38 24.56
N GLU A 51 -19.94 -9.92 25.81
CA GLU A 51 -19.27 -8.65 26.14
C GLU A 51 -17.78 -8.81 26.47
N GLU A 52 -17.36 -10.02 26.85
CA GLU A 52 -15.96 -10.38 27.08
C GLU A 52 -15.63 -11.68 26.33
N GLN A 53 -15.09 -11.52 25.13
CA GLN A 53 -14.81 -12.61 24.20
C GLN A 53 -13.35 -13.04 24.35
N THR A 54 -13.09 -14.33 24.38
CA THR A 54 -11.71 -14.87 24.41
C THR A 54 -11.36 -15.56 23.10
N TYR A 55 -10.10 -15.44 22.70
CA TYR A 55 -9.56 -16.03 21.49
C TYR A 55 -8.20 -16.67 21.82
N ALA A 56 -8.12 -17.98 21.63
CA ALA A 56 -6.88 -18.74 21.82
C ALA A 56 -6.36 -19.21 20.46
N ALA A 57 -5.05 -19.06 20.25
CA ALA A 57 -4.36 -19.47 19.02
C ALA A 57 -3.01 -20.12 19.33
N ARG A 58 -2.49 -20.89 18.37
CA ARG A 58 -1.15 -21.48 18.44
C ARG A 58 -0.27 -20.96 17.31
N CYS A 59 0.90 -20.45 17.67
CA CYS A 59 1.89 -19.93 16.75
C CYS A 59 3.27 -20.48 17.05
N ALA A 60 4.19 -20.36 16.08
CA ALA A 60 5.60 -20.62 16.33
C ALA A 60 6.12 -19.70 17.47
N PRO A 61 6.79 -20.25 18.50
CA PRO A 61 7.42 -19.46 19.55
C PRO A 61 8.39 -18.42 19.00
N GLY A 62 8.40 -17.23 19.59
CA GLY A 62 9.26 -16.11 19.16
C GLY A 62 8.79 -15.34 17.92
N SER A 63 7.74 -15.79 17.22
CA SER A 63 7.09 -14.97 16.18
C SER A 63 6.48 -13.70 16.79
N ALA A 64 6.37 -12.64 15.98
CA ALA A 64 5.64 -11.44 16.40
C ALA A 64 4.15 -11.61 16.08
N ALA A 65 3.30 -11.59 17.11
CA ALA A 65 1.86 -11.74 16.97
C ALA A 65 1.16 -10.40 16.73
N PHE A 66 0.16 -10.43 15.87
CA PHE A 66 -0.68 -9.30 15.49
C PHE A 66 -2.17 -9.68 15.52
N TRP A 67 -3.00 -8.66 15.70
CA TRP A 67 -4.45 -8.74 15.78
C TRP A 67 -5.11 -7.83 14.76
N TYR A 68 -6.19 -8.30 14.13
CA TYR A 68 -7.02 -7.52 13.23
C TYR A 68 -8.51 -7.86 13.44
N SER A 69 -9.30 -6.87 13.84
CA SER A 69 -10.75 -7.05 14.09
C SER A 69 -11.53 -5.77 13.70
N PRO A 70 -11.71 -5.50 12.40
CA PRO A 70 -12.26 -4.22 11.92
C PRO A 70 -13.73 -4.00 12.29
N ALA A 71 -14.44 -5.02 12.78
CA ALA A 71 -15.83 -4.94 13.20
C ALA A 71 -16.01 -4.63 14.70
N LEU A 72 -14.92 -4.63 15.49
CA LEU A 72 -15.00 -4.51 16.94
C LEU A 72 -14.62 -3.12 17.43
N TYR A 73 -15.42 -2.60 18.35
CA TYR A 73 -15.10 -1.41 19.14
C TYR A 73 -15.00 -1.81 20.62
N GLY A 74 -13.98 -1.35 21.34
CA GLY A 74 -13.77 -1.72 22.74
C GLY A 74 -12.30 -1.81 23.14
N THR A 75 -11.92 -2.88 23.83
CA THR A 75 -10.57 -3.06 24.38
C THR A 75 -10.06 -4.46 24.13
N LEU A 76 -8.84 -4.55 23.63
CA LEU A 76 -8.07 -5.75 23.38
C LEU A 76 -7.04 -5.93 24.50
N ALA A 77 -6.97 -7.09 25.12
CA ALA A 77 -6.00 -7.44 26.15
C ALA A 77 -5.24 -8.71 25.75
N SER A 78 -3.90 -8.65 25.81
CA SER A 78 -3.04 -9.82 25.62
C SER A 78 -1.70 -9.60 26.34
N GLY A 79 -1.15 -10.64 26.97
CA GLY A 79 0.16 -10.57 27.64
C GLY A 79 0.27 -9.45 28.70
N GLY A 80 -0.82 -9.14 29.41
CA GLY A 80 -0.87 -8.06 30.41
C GLY A 80 -0.92 -6.65 29.81
N THR A 81 -1.05 -6.52 28.50
CA THR A 81 -1.13 -5.24 27.78
C THR A 81 -2.53 -5.03 27.24
N GLU A 82 -3.10 -3.84 27.47
CA GLU A 82 -4.38 -3.42 26.88
C GLU A 82 -4.18 -2.41 25.74
N ARG A 83 -5.08 -2.47 24.74
CA ARG A 83 -5.12 -1.59 23.57
C ARG A 83 -6.57 -1.27 23.21
N PRO A 84 -6.88 -0.02 22.80
CA PRO A 84 -8.21 0.30 22.30
C PRO A 84 -8.47 -0.39 20.95
N LEU A 85 -9.70 -0.80 20.73
CA LEU A 85 -10.25 -1.20 19.45
C LEU A 85 -11.18 -0.09 18.97
N GLU A 86 -10.83 0.52 17.85
CA GLU A 86 -11.59 1.57 17.17
C GLU A 86 -11.97 1.06 15.78
N ASP A 87 -12.62 -0.10 15.72
CA ASP A 87 -13.19 -0.65 14.50
C ASP A 87 -12.18 -0.64 13.34
N ARG A 88 -12.48 0.02 12.21
CA ARG A 88 -11.54 0.06 11.07
C ARG A 88 -10.30 0.93 11.33
N MET A 89 -10.38 1.87 12.27
CA MET A 89 -9.30 2.80 12.59
C MET A 89 -8.16 2.14 13.37
N ALA A 90 -8.45 1.06 14.11
CA ALA A 90 -7.43 0.31 14.84
C ALA A 90 -6.35 -0.32 13.95
N GLY A 91 -6.69 -0.66 12.69
CA GLY A 91 -5.79 -1.36 11.79
C GLY A 91 -5.30 -2.69 12.37
N VAL A 92 -4.05 -3.05 12.05
CA VAL A 92 -3.39 -4.26 12.57
C VAL A 92 -2.62 -3.91 13.83
N LEU A 93 -3.02 -4.47 14.98
CA LEU A 93 -2.47 -4.17 16.29
C LEU A 93 -1.43 -5.19 16.72
N PRO A 94 -0.28 -4.78 17.29
CA PRO A 94 0.69 -5.72 17.82
C PRO A 94 0.21 -6.32 19.15
N LEU A 95 0.37 -7.65 19.29
CA LEU A 95 0.11 -8.40 20.52
C LEU A 95 1.38 -8.70 21.32
N GLY A 96 2.55 -8.58 20.68
CA GLY A 96 3.85 -8.88 21.29
C GLY A 96 4.51 -10.10 20.65
N GLU A 97 5.52 -10.66 21.32
CA GLU A 97 6.18 -11.90 20.89
C GLU A 97 5.44 -13.11 21.45
N VAL A 98 5.30 -14.15 20.63
CA VAL A 98 4.67 -15.40 21.03
C VAL A 98 5.55 -16.09 22.08
N PRO A 99 5.02 -16.44 23.26
CA PRO A 99 5.79 -17.11 24.32
C PRO A 99 6.37 -18.46 23.90
N ALA A 100 7.31 -19.00 24.68
CA ALA A 100 7.91 -20.32 24.47
C ALA A 100 6.88 -21.47 24.38
N SER A 101 5.72 -21.31 25.02
CA SER A 101 4.60 -22.28 24.95
C SER A 101 3.94 -22.35 23.56
N GLY A 102 4.15 -21.33 22.71
CA GLY A 102 3.46 -21.19 21.44
C GLY A 102 1.97 -20.84 21.55
N VAL A 103 1.47 -20.60 22.77
CA VAL A 103 0.05 -20.29 23.04
C VAL A 103 -0.10 -18.78 23.15
N LEU A 104 -1.09 -18.25 22.42
CA LEU A 104 -1.48 -16.85 22.44
C LEU A 104 -2.94 -16.76 22.90
N ASP A 105 -3.15 -16.06 24.01
CA ASP A 105 -4.48 -15.77 24.52
C ASP A 105 -4.78 -14.26 24.38
N VAL A 106 -5.98 -13.98 23.88
CA VAL A 106 -6.46 -12.64 23.62
C VAL A 106 -7.86 -12.51 24.21
N THR A 107 -8.08 -11.46 24.99
CA THR A 107 -9.41 -11.10 25.52
C THR A 107 -9.86 -9.81 24.87
N VAL A 108 -11.09 -9.78 24.39
CA VAL A 108 -11.72 -8.59 23.83
C VAL A 108 -12.94 -8.23 24.65
N ARG A 109 -12.92 -7.05 25.25
CA ARG A 109 -14.08 -6.44 25.89
C ARG A 109 -14.76 -5.51 24.90
N THR A 110 -16.00 -5.79 24.55
CA THR A 110 -16.73 -5.02 23.53
C THR A 110 -18.21 -4.94 23.88
N ARG A 111 -18.85 -3.83 23.51
CA ARG A 111 -20.31 -3.69 23.58
C ARG A 111 -20.95 -3.75 22.20
N THR A 112 -20.18 -4.06 21.15
CA THR A 112 -20.69 -4.17 19.80
C THR A 112 -21.53 -5.44 19.69
N GLN A 113 -22.85 -5.25 19.62
CA GLN A 113 -23.80 -6.37 19.56
C GLN A 113 -23.54 -7.24 18.32
N ASN A 114 -23.57 -8.55 18.50
CA ASN A 114 -23.42 -9.55 17.44
C ASN A 114 -22.10 -9.48 16.63
N ALA A 115 -21.09 -8.74 17.09
CA ALA A 115 -19.81 -8.63 16.40
C ALA A 115 -18.77 -9.61 16.97
N THR A 116 -17.94 -10.14 16.08
CA THR A 116 -16.80 -11.00 16.40
C THR A 116 -15.55 -10.43 15.76
N ALA A 117 -14.39 -10.99 16.10
CA ALA A 117 -13.13 -10.59 15.49
C ALA A 117 -12.98 -11.04 14.02
N GLY A 118 -13.95 -11.78 13.48
CA GLY A 118 -13.83 -12.47 12.19
C GLY A 118 -13.16 -13.85 12.33
N GLU A 119 -13.00 -14.53 11.19
CA GLU A 119 -12.46 -15.91 11.15
C GLU A 119 -10.94 -15.97 11.35
N HIS A 120 -10.22 -14.93 10.93
CA HIS A 120 -8.75 -14.89 10.93
C HIS A 120 -8.19 -13.64 11.62
N PRO A 121 -8.48 -13.44 12.92
CA PRO A 121 -8.09 -12.21 13.60
C PRO A 121 -6.61 -12.18 13.98
N VAL A 122 -5.95 -13.35 14.08
CA VAL A 122 -4.55 -13.47 14.51
C VAL A 122 -3.63 -13.78 13.33
N GLY A 123 -2.50 -13.09 13.28
CA GLY A 123 -1.40 -13.38 12.36
C GLY A 123 -0.07 -13.35 13.09
N CYS A 124 0.76 -14.36 12.86
CA CYS A 124 2.04 -14.55 13.54
C CYS A 124 3.18 -14.42 12.53
N LEU A 125 3.91 -13.32 12.62
CA LEU A 125 4.96 -12.92 11.71
C LEU A 125 6.28 -13.64 12.03
N ASP A 126 6.83 -14.35 11.04
CA ASP A 126 8.23 -14.73 10.98
C ASP A 126 9.05 -13.51 10.53
N ARG A 127 9.70 -12.85 11.49
CA ARG A 127 10.57 -11.69 11.22
C ARG A 127 11.75 -12.03 10.31
N ALA A 128 12.29 -13.24 10.40
CA ALA A 128 13.40 -13.64 9.54
C ALA A 128 12.94 -13.84 8.09
N ALA A 129 11.74 -14.39 7.88
CA ALA A 129 11.12 -14.45 6.55
C ALA A 129 10.86 -13.05 5.98
N LEU A 130 10.32 -12.14 6.81
CA LEU A 130 10.12 -10.75 6.41
C LEU A 130 11.44 -10.07 6.02
N ASP A 131 12.48 -10.20 6.84
CA ASP A 131 13.80 -9.62 6.56
C ASP A 131 14.39 -10.16 5.26
N ARG A 132 14.25 -11.46 4.98
CA ARG A 132 14.66 -12.06 3.69
C ARG A 132 13.87 -11.49 2.52
N ALA A 133 12.55 -11.35 2.66
CA ALA A 133 11.69 -10.81 1.61
C ALA A 133 12.03 -9.34 1.31
N VAL A 134 12.15 -8.49 2.34
CA VAL A 134 12.54 -7.08 2.21
C VAL A 134 13.96 -6.97 1.66
N GLY A 135 14.89 -7.81 2.12
CA GLY A 135 16.26 -7.86 1.62
C GLY A 135 16.32 -8.16 0.12
N ARG A 136 15.52 -9.13 -0.36
CA ARG A 136 15.40 -9.43 -1.79
C ARG A 136 14.84 -8.25 -2.57
N LEU A 137 13.73 -7.65 -2.10
CA LEU A 137 13.13 -6.48 -2.74
C LEU A 137 14.08 -5.28 -2.79
N THR A 138 14.93 -5.13 -1.79
CA THR A 138 15.95 -4.08 -1.75
C THR A 138 17.08 -4.37 -2.74
N ALA A 139 17.54 -5.63 -2.82
CA ALA A 139 18.61 -6.03 -3.71
C ALA A 139 18.23 -5.98 -5.19
N THR A 140 16.97 -6.27 -5.53
CA THR A 140 16.47 -6.27 -6.92
C THR A 140 15.69 -5.01 -7.30
N GLY A 141 15.41 -4.13 -6.34
CA GLY A 141 14.68 -2.88 -6.56
C GLY A 141 15.55 -1.81 -7.21
N ALA A 142 14.97 -0.61 -7.35
CA ALA A 142 15.67 0.52 -7.96
C ALA A 142 16.91 0.94 -7.16
N THR A 143 18.00 1.19 -7.87
CA THR A 143 19.27 1.69 -7.30
C THR A 143 19.26 3.20 -7.15
N ASP A 144 18.42 3.89 -7.92
CA ASP A 144 18.21 5.33 -7.87
C ASP A 144 16.76 5.66 -8.18
N VAL A 145 16.20 6.65 -7.47
CA VAL A 145 14.83 7.13 -7.67
C VAL A 145 14.83 8.66 -7.63
N ALA A 146 14.40 9.27 -8.74
CA ALA A 146 14.22 10.70 -8.86
C ALA A 146 12.72 11.03 -8.90
N ALA A 147 12.23 11.78 -7.92
CA ALA A 147 10.85 12.27 -7.88
C ALA A 147 10.83 13.78 -8.16
N GLY A 148 9.97 14.20 -9.08
CA GLY A 148 9.64 15.59 -9.36
C GLY A 148 8.19 15.92 -8.99
N GLY A 149 7.75 17.15 -9.30
CA GLY A 149 6.39 17.59 -8.95
C GLY A 149 5.27 16.81 -9.66
N HIS A 150 5.53 16.31 -10.87
CA HIS A 150 4.58 15.53 -11.68
C HIS A 150 5.27 14.37 -12.41
N THR A 151 6.46 13.96 -11.96
CA THR A 151 7.25 12.88 -12.56
C THR A 151 7.87 12.00 -11.48
N ILE A 152 8.09 10.74 -11.81
CA ILE A 152 8.94 9.84 -11.03
C ILE A 152 9.73 8.96 -11.99
N GLY A 153 11.03 8.83 -11.75
CA GLY A 153 11.94 7.99 -12.51
C GLY A 153 12.70 7.06 -11.58
N ALA A 154 13.02 5.88 -12.07
CA ALA A 154 13.82 4.89 -11.38
C ALA A 154 14.85 4.26 -12.32
N THR A 155 16.06 4.09 -11.79
CA THR A 155 17.11 3.28 -12.41
C THR A 155 17.11 1.91 -11.74
N LEU A 156 17.07 0.85 -12.53
CA LEU A 156 17.00 -0.54 -12.09
C LEU A 156 18.35 -1.24 -12.32
N PRO A 157 18.66 -2.29 -11.54
CA PRO A 157 19.79 -3.16 -11.84
C PRO A 157 19.72 -3.72 -13.27
N LYS A 158 20.86 -3.87 -13.93
CA LYS A 158 20.91 -4.49 -15.25
C LYS A 158 20.36 -5.92 -15.19
N GLY A 159 19.56 -6.28 -16.20
CA GLY A 159 18.90 -7.60 -16.25
C GLY A 159 17.62 -7.69 -15.40
N SER A 160 17.12 -6.56 -14.88
CA SER A 160 15.80 -6.52 -14.22
C SER A 160 14.71 -7.04 -15.17
N ALA A 161 13.86 -7.91 -14.64
CA ALA A 161 12.77 -8.53 -15.38
C ALA A 161 11.52 -8.67 -14.50
N GLY A 162 10.34 -8.64 -15.13
CA GLY A 162 9.05 -8.69 -14.44
C GLY A 162 8.38 -7.32 -14.43
N THR A 163 7.88 -6.89 -13.26
CA THR A 163 7.08 -5.67 -13.13
C THR A 163 7.71 -4.71 -12.15
N ALA A 164 7.97 -3.47 -12.57
CA ALA A 164 8.36 -2.40 -11.65
C ALA A 164 7.10 -1.87 -10.94
N VAL A 165 7.11 -1.85 -9.60
CA VAL A 165 6.02 -1.35 -8.76
C VAL A 165 6.51 -0.09 -8.05
N PHE A 166 5.77 1.00 -8.24
CA PHE A 166 6.01 2.29 -7.61
C PHE A 166 5.16 2.41 -6.36
N ALA A 167 5.74 2.90 -5.25
CA ALA A 167 5.02 3.19 -4.01
C ALA A 167 4.18 4.48 -4.11
N MET A 168 3.33 4.55 -5.14
CA MET A 168 2.37 5.63 -5.40
C MET A 168 1.06 5.04 -5.93
N THR A 169 -0.04 5.74 -5.70
CA THR A 169 -1.38 5.27 -6.04
C THR A 169 -1.61 5.23 -7.55
N ASP A 170 -2.26 4.16 -8.01
CA ASP A 170 -2.74 4.05 -9.39
C ASP A 170 -4.02 4.85 -9.55
N VAL A 171 -3.86 6.07 -10.09
CA VAL A 171 -4.96 6.97 -10.43
C VAL A 171 -4.86 7.40 -11.90
N PRO A 172 -5.99 7.67 -12.57
CA PRO A 172 -5.94 8.05 -13.97
C PRO A 172 -5.15 9.33 -14.24
N GLY A 173 -4.25 9.30 -15.22
CA GLY A 173 -3.39 10.43 -15.60
C GLY A 173 -1.91 10.07 -15.68
N TRP A 174 -1.51 8.95 -15.08
CA TRP A 174 -0.17 8.38 -15.21
C TRP A 174 0.07 7.84 -16.63
N GLN A 175 1.25 8.18 -17.16
CA GLN A 175 1.81 7.61 -18.39
C GLN A 175 3.25 7.23 -18.08
N CYS A 176 3.66 6.02 -18.48
CA CYS A 176 4.98 5.51 -18.17
C CYS A 176 5.74 5.08 -19.43
N THR A 177 7.06 5.05 -19.30
CA THR A 177 7.99 4.49 -20.27
C THR A 177 8.94 3.53 -19.56
N ALA A 178 9.23 2.39 -20.17
CA ALA A 178 10.22 1.42 -19.68
C ALA A 178 11.18 1.07 -20.83
N GLY A 179 12.49 1.22 -20.59
CA GLY A 179 13.49 1.01 -21.64
C GLY A 179 13.30 1.91 -22.87
N GLY A 180 12.81 3.14 -22.66
CA GLY A 180 12.55 4.12 -23.73
C GLY A 180 11.27 3.89 -24.55
N LYS A 181 10.48 2.85 -24.23
CA LYS A 181 9.21 2.56 -24.90
C LYS A 181 8.04 2.91 -23.99
N THR A 182 6.97 3.45 -24.56
CA THR A 182 5.71 3.67 -23.84
C THR A 182 5.20 2.35 -23.27
N ALA A 183 4.85 2.36 -21.99
CA ALA A 183 4.31 1.22 -21.28
C ALA A 183 3.07 1.68 -20.52
N ALA A 184 1.94 1.02 -20.79
CA ALA A 184 0.71 1.28 -20.06
C ALA A 184 0.89 0.82 -18.60
N PRO A 185 0.64 1.70 -17.62
CA PRO A 185 0.61 1.29 -16.23
C PRO A 185 -0.51 0.28 -15.99
N VAL A 186 -0.27 -0.68 -15.11
CA VAL A 186 -1.29 -1.64 -14.64
C VAL A 186 -1.38 -1.58 -13.11
N PRO A 187 -2.58 -1.77 -12.54
CA PRO A 187 -2.75 -1.73 -11.09
C PRO A 187 -2.06 -2.91 -10.42
N PHE A 188 -1.34 -2.64 -9.34
CA PHE A 188 -0.78 -3.64 -8.43
C PHE A 188 -1.25 -3.33 -7.01
N HIS A 189 -2.33 -3.97 -6.55
CA HIS A 189 -2.92 -3.72 -5.23
C HIS A 189 -3.17 -2.23 -4.93
N GLY A 190 -3.62 -1.47 -5.94
CA GLY A 190 -3.85 -0.02 -5.84
C GLY A 190 -2.61 0.86 -6.09
N LEU A 191 -1.46 0.25 -6.37
CA LEU A 191 -0.23 0.94 -6.73
C LEU A 191 0.01 0.95 -8.24
N VAL A 192 0.74 1.96 -8.71
CA VAL A 192 1.21 2.03 -10.10
C VAL A 192 2.25 0.95 -10.34
N SER A 193 2.07 0.16 -11.40
CA SER A 193 3.07 -0.79 -11.84
C SER A 193 3.27 -0.79 -13.35
N VAL A 194 4.47 -1.15 -13.81
CA VAL A 194 4.87 -1.09 -15.22
C VAL A 194 5.59 -2.39 -15.58
N PRO A 195 5.07 -3.15 -16.55
CA PRO A 195 5.77 -4.32 -17.10
C PRO A 195 7.11 -3.89 -17.72
N LEU A 196 8.18 -4.60 -17.39
CA LEU A 196 9.52 -4.33 -17.90
C LEU A 196 9.77 -5.13 -19.19
N PRO A 197 10.06 -4.46 -20.32
CA PRO A 197 10.55 -5.17 -21.49
C PRO A 197 11.96 -5.73 -21.22
N PRO A 198 12.40 -6.76 -21.97
CA PRO A 198 13.74 -7.31 -21.83
C PRO A 198 14.82 -6.24 -21.93
N GLY A 199 15.75 -6.23 -20.97
CA GLY A 199 16.87 -5.28 -20.93
C GLY A 199 16.53 -3.88 -20.41
N ALA A 200 15.30 -3.63 -19.94
CA ALA A 200 14.96 -2.34 -19.33
C ALA A 200 15.72 -2.14 -18.00
N ASP A 201 16.47 -1.05 -17.92
CA ASP A 201 17.19 -0.59 -16.73
C ASP A 201 16.70 0.78 -16.24
N ARG A 202 15.71 1.36 -16.91
CA ARG A 202 15.07 2.61 -16.53
C ARG A 202 13.57 2.57 -16.77
N VAL A 203 12.84 3.10 -15.79
CA VAL A 203 11.41 3.33 -15.88
C VAL A 203 11.13 4.76 -15.44
N SER A 204 10.25 5.45 -16.15
CA SER A 204 9.81 6.80 -15.78
C SER A 204 8.33 6.96 -16.03
N CYS A 205 7.67 7.68 -15.14
CA CYS A 205 6.26 7.99 -15.22
C CYS A 205 6.04 9.50 -15.06
N SER A 206 5.07 10.02 -15.79
CA SER A 206 4.60 11.40 -15.68
C SER A 206 3.11 11.41 -15.40
N PHE A 207 2.67 12.32 -14.53
CA PHE A 207 1.27 12.50 -14.21
C PHE A 207 0.73 13.75 -14.90
N THR A 208 -0.37 13.59 -15.62
CA THR A 208 -1.16 14.69 -16.15
C THR A 208 -2.58 14.58 -15.58
N PRO A 209 -3.03 15.53 -14.74
CA PRO A 209 -4.39 15.53 -14.23
C PRO A 209 -5.42 15.52 -15.37
N LYS A 210 -6.47 14.71 -15.23
CA LYS A 210 -7.64 14.82 -16.11
C LYS A 210 -8.23 16.23 -15.99
N GLY A 211 -8.43 16.88 -17.13
CA GLY A 211 -9.01 18.22 -17.18
C GLY A 211 -8.00 19.38 -17.28
N LEU A 212 -6.70 19.13 -17.09
CA LEU A 212 -5.69 20.20 -17.22
C LEU A 212 -5.68 20.80 -18.62
N ALA A 213 -5.64 19.96 -19.65
CA ALA A 213 -5.65 20.40 -21.05
C ALA A 213 -6.91 21.21 -21.43
N PRO A 214 -8.14 20.73 -21.21
CA PRO A 214 -9.33 21.53 -21.54
C PRO A 214 -9.45 22.78 -20.64
N GLY A 215 -9.01 22.73 -19.38
CA GLY A 215 -8.98 23.89 -18.50
C GLY A 215 -8.05 25.00 -19.00
N LEU A 216 -6.84 24.64 -19.43
CA LEU A 216 -5.89 25.59 -20.02
C LEU A 216 -6.40 26.17 -21.34
N ALA A 217 -7.06 25.35 -22.17
CA ALA A 217 -7.67 25.82 -23.41
C ALA A 217 -8.80 26.84 -23.13
N GLY A 218 -9.66 26.56 -22.15
CA GLY A 218 -10.71 27.48 -21.71
C GLY A 218 -10.13 28.81 -21.22
N ALA A 219 -9.12 28.77 -20.35
CA ALA A 219 -8.46 29.96 -19.84
C ALA A 219 -7.82 30.80 -20.96
N ALA A 220 -7.12 30.16 -21.90
CA ALA A 220 -6.52 30.84 -23.04
C ALA A 220 -7.56 31.53 -23.93
N LEU A 221 -8.69 30.85 -24.21
CA LEU A 221 -9.80 31.43 -24.97
C LEU A 221 -10.43 32.63 -24.26
N SER A 222 -10.64 32.55 -22.94
CA SER A 222 -11.13 33.68 -22.15
C SER A 222 -10.16 34.87 -22.18
N LEU A 223 -8.85 34.61 -22.09
CA LEU A 223 -7.83 35.66 -22.16
C LEU A 223 -7.83 36.36 -23.53
N LEU A 224 -7.94 35.58 -24.61
CA LEU A 224 -8.03 36.10 -25.98
C LEU A 224 -9.28 36.95 -26.21
N ALA A 225 -10.42 36.51 -25.67
CA ALA A 225 -11.67 37.27 -25.73
C ALA A 225 -11.56 38.62 -24.99
N LEU A 226 -10.99 38.62 -23.79
CA LEU A 226 -10.72 39.83 -23.00
C LEU A 226 -9.77 40.78 -23.72
N ALA A 227 -8.65 40.27 -24.24
CA ALA A 227 -7.67 41.08 -24.98
C ALA A 227 -8.32 41.72 -26.22
N SER A 228 -9.11 40.96 -26.97
CA SER A 228 -9.81 41.43 -28.18
C SER A 228 -10.81 42.54 -27.86
N ALA A 229 -11.62 42.38 -26.81
CA ALA A 229 -12.56 43.41 -26.36
C ALA A 229 -11.84 44.69 -25.91
N THR A 230 -10.71 44.54 -25.22
CA THR A 230 -9.91 45.68 -24.74
C THR A 230 -9.31 46.45 -25.91
N VAL A 231 -8.69 45.77 -26.89
CA VAL A 231 -8.13 46.40 -28.10
C VAL A 231 -9.22 47.08 -28.93
N ALA A 232 -10.39 46.45 -29.10
CA ALA A 232 -11.50 47.03 -29.83
C ALA A 232 -12.03 48.32 -29.15
N SER A 233 -12.13 48.32 -27.82
CA SER A 233 -12.57 49.52 -27.07
C SER A 233 -11.55 50.67 -27.18
N LEU A 234 -10.25 50.38 -27.10
CA LEU A 234 -9.19 51.38 -27.29
C LEU A 234 -9.17 51.95 -28.71
N ARG A 235 -9.35 51.11 -29.74
CA ARG A 235 -9.48 51.58 -31.13
C ARG A 235 -10.69 52.48 -31.32
N ARG A 236 -11.87 52.11 -30.79
CA ARG A 236 -13.09 52.93 -30.88
C ARG A 236 -12.92 54.29 -30.18
N ARG A 237 -12.17 54.35 -29.08
CA ARG A 237 -11.87 55.63 -28.39
C ARG A 237 -10.96 56.53 -29.22
N ARG A 238 -9.92 55.99 -29.86
CA ARG A 238 -9.00 56.76 -30.73
C ARG A 238 -9.63 57.30 -32.01
N VAL A 239 -10.67 56.65 -32.54
CA VAL A 239 -11.39 57.12 -33.74
C VAL A 239 -12.41 58.23 -33.40
N ARG A 240 -12.75 58.40 -32.12
CA ARG A 240 -13.72 59.41 -31.63
C ARG A 240 -13.08 60.68 -31.09
N THR A 241 -11.75 60.70 -30.93
CA THR A 241 -10.93 61.88 -30.62
C THR A 241 -10.31 62.39 -31.91
#